data_AF-A0A6H1ZD07-F1
#
_entry.id   AF-A0A6H1ZD07-F1
#
_cell.length_a   1.000
_cell.length_b   1.000
_cell.length_c   1.000
_cell.angle_alpha   90.00
_cell.angle_beta   90.00
_cell.angle_gamma   90.00
#
_symmetry.space_group_name_H-M   'P 1'
#
loop_
_entity.id
_entity.type
_entity.pdbx_description
1 polymer ?
#
loop_
_entity_poly.entity_id
_entity_poly.type
_entity_poly.pdbx_seq_one_letter_code
_entity_poly.pdbx_strand_id
1 'polypeptide(L)'
;MVDLVALPPAEAIEYFRQKGFAVGFDYRDVWQGQHQSAFTVAKAMQLDLLQDIRAEVDRALAEGTTLQDFQKRLMPNLQTKGWWGRQDRLDPLTGEVRDVQLGSPRRLKVIYDTNLRTAHSEGQWQRIQDRKAAFPYLQYDGGNSENPRLQHSAWDGLVLSVDDPFWQSHMPIKEWGCKCRVIPMTAGQLQRQGMQVSESPKVPSVPFVNKRTGEVQQIPKGVHPAFHYPPGGRRASLSQHLVDKVAAAPAALARASIADLVAGPAFAEWYRKPAGSFPLAYLSREQADRLGIEAQVAVLREETLTAQLREHPEITLGDYADVQAAIDSGREILNQDGSLIFVRSESAGAVVVRAYQSEQSALITHFRRVSSISELTDTDVRTLLSLE
;
A
#
# COMPACT_ATOMS: atom_id res chain seq x y z
N MET A 1 11.68 -12.51 43.98
CA MET A 1 11.74 -13.09 42.62
C MET A 1 11.10 -12.04 41.73
N VAL A 2 11.85 -11.45 40.79
CA VAL A 2 11.27 -10.49 39.83
C VAL A 2 10.63 -11.32 38.74
N ASP A 3 9.32 -11.22 38.60
CA ASP A 3 8.60 -11.84 37.50
C ASP A 3 8.73 -10.94 36.27
N LEU A 4 9.39 -11.43 35.22
CA LEU A 4 9.63 -10.69 34.00
C LEU A 4 8.55 -11.04 32.99
N VAL A 5 7.61 -10.13 32.79
CA VAL A 5 6.54 -10.26 31.80
C VAL A 5 7.00 -9.65 30.48
N ALA A 6 6.89 -10.40 29.38
CA ALA A 6 7.18 -9.89 28.05
C ALA A 6 6.12 -8.83 27.67
N LEU A 7 6.57 -7.59 27.45
CA LEU A 7 5.69 -6.54 26.96
C LEU A 7 5.49 -6.69 25.44
N PRO A 8 4.24 -6.60 24.94
CA PRO A 8 3.98 -6.61 23.51
C PRO A 8 4.70 -5.44 22.80
N PRO A 9 5.22 -5.65 21.57
CA PRO A 9 5.92 -4.63 20.81
C PRO A 9 4.93 -3.59 20.26
N ALA A 10 4.57 -2.60 21.08
CA ALA A 10 3.49 -1.64 20.80
C ALA A 10 3.58 -0.98 19.42
N GLU A 11 4.75 -0.47 19.01
CA GLU A 11 4.89 0.22 17.71
C GLU A 11 4.81 -0.76 16.53
N ALA A 12 5.24 -2.01 16.70
CA ALA A 12 5.12 -3.04 15.66
C ALA A 12 3.65 -3.48 15.48
N ILE A 13 2.93 -3.61 16.60
CA ILE A 13 1.49 -3.91 16.61
C ILE A 13 0.73 -2.75 15.99
N GLU A 14 1.04 -1.51 16.37
CA GLU A 14 0.39 -0.32 15.84
C GLU A 14 0.59 -0.22 14.32
N TYR A 15 1.83 -0.32 13.85
CA TYR A 15 2.16 -0.35 12.43
C TYR A 15 1.40 -1.48 11.70
N PHE A 16 1.38 -2.69 12.26
CA PHE A 16 0.67 -3.81 11.63
C PHE A 16 -0.84 -3.56 11.55
N ARG A 17 -1.43 -3.01 12.60
CA ARG A 17 -2.86 -2.69 12.65
C ARG A 17 -3.24 -1.52 11.73
N GLN A 18 -2.32 -0.58 11.49
CA GLN A 18 -2.49 0.52 10.54
C GLN A 18 -2.55 0.05 9.07
N LYS A 19 -2.09 -1.17 8.72
CA LYS A 19 -2.07 -1.67 7.33
C LYS A 19 -3.44 -1.79 6.64
N GLY A 20 -4.56 -1.80 7.37
CA GLY A 20 -5.87 -2.17 6.82
C GLY A 20 -5.86 -3.54 6.12
N PHE A 21 -6.95 -3.87 5.43
CA PHE A 21 -7.07 -4.83 4.34
C PHE A 21 -6.80 -4.08 3.03
N ALA A 22 -5.57 -3.59 2.84
CA ALA A 22 -5.12 -3.33 1.48
C ALA A 22 -5.12 -4.69 0.77
N VAL A 23 -6.20 -4.97 0.04
CA VAL A 23 -6.38 -6.19 -0.76
C VAL A 23 -5.39 -6.14 -1.93
N GLY A 24 -4.13 -6.38 -1.60
CA GLY A 24 -3.05 -6.59 -2.55
C GLY A 24 -2.98 -8.08 -2.86
N PHE A 25 -3.77 -8.52 -3.85
CA PHE A 25 -3.55 -9.81 -4.49
C PHE A 25 -2.14 -9.84 -5.06
N ASP A 26 -1.39 -10.83 -4.57
CA ASP A 26 -0.02 -11.26 -4.91
C ASP A 26 1.00 -10.14 -5.26
N TYR A 27 2.20 -10.26 -4.71
CA TYR A 27 3.29 -9.35 -5.07
C TYR A 27 3.60 -9.35 -6.58
N ARG A 28 3.13 -10.36 -7.32
CA ARG A 28 3.17 -10.36 -8.78
C ARG A 28 1.84 -10.22 -9.48
N ASP A 29 0.69 -10.52 -8.87
CA ASP A 29 -0.53 -10.89 -9.61
C ASP A 29 -1.84 -10.34 -9.02
N VAL A 30 -2.33 -9.25 -9.62
CA VAL A 30 -3.74 -8.80 -9.48
C VAL A 30 -4.62 -9.75 -10.28
N TRP A 31 -5.61 -10.34 -9.62
CA TRP A 31 -6.58 -11.24 -10.22
C TRP A 31 -7.87 -10.46 -10.52
N GLN A 32 -8.27 -10.36 -11.79
CA GLN A 32 -9.69 -10.33 -12.18
C GLN A 32 -9.83 -10.56 -13.70
N GLY A 33 -10.84 -11.37 -14.08
CA GLY A 33 -11.19 -11.67 -15.47
C GLY A 33 -12.34 -12.67 -15.58
N GLN A 34 -13.57 -12.14 -15.62
CA GLN A 34 -14.86 -12.80 -15.88
C GLN A 34 -15.54 -13.52 -14.69
N HIS A 35 -16.88 -13.62 -14.78
CA HIS A 35 -17.86 -14.35 -13.93
C HIS A 35 -18.65 -13.50 -12.91
N GLN A 36 -19.81 -12.99 -13.33
CA GLN A 36 -20.67 -12.05 -12.58
C GLN A 36 -21.51 -12.63 -11.41
N SER A 37 -21.50 -13.94 -11.14
CA SER A 37 -22.32 -14.52 -10.05
C SER A 37 -21.53 -15.36 -9.03
N ALA A 38 -20.31 -15.81 -9.37
CA ALA A 38 -19.40 -16.49 -8.44
C ALA A 38 -18.54 -15.51 -7.60
N PHE A 39 -18.59 -14.22 -7.94
CA PHE A 39 -17.67 -13.17 -7.50
C PHE A 39 -17.85 -12.72 -6.05
N THR A 40 -19.09 -12.54 -5.59
CA THR A 40 -19.35 -12.11 -4.21
C THR A 40 -18.87 -13.15 -3.21
N VAL A 41 -19.11 -14.43 -3.50
CA VAL A 41 -18.68 -15.54 -2.64
C VAL A 41 -17.17 -15.73 -2.70
N ALA A 42 -16.55 -15.73 -3.89
CA ALA A 42 -15.09 -15.87 -4.00
C ALA A 42 -14.32 -14.68 -3.40
N LYS A 43 -14.83 -13.44 -3.55
CA LYS A 43 -14.24 -12.25 -2.91
C LYS A 43 -14.49 -12.20 -1.42
N ALA A 44 -15.69 -12.57 -0.96
CA ALA A 44 -15.95 -12.75 0.47
C ALA A 44 -15.01 -13.81 1.03
N MET A 45 -14.87 -14.97 0.38
CA MET A 45 -13.93 -16.01 0.79
C MET A 45 -12.47 -15.55 0.80
N GLN A 46 -12.04 -14.73 -0.17
CA GLN A 46 -10.69 -14.15 -0.21
C GLN A 46 -10.48 -13.09 0.87
N LEU A 47 -11.48 -12.25 1.12
CA LEU A 47 -11.46 -11.28 2.20
C LEU A 47 -11.44 -11.99 3.56
N ASP A 48 -12.29 -12.99 3.75
CA ASP A 48 -12.36 -13.82 4.94
C ASP A 48 -11.03 -14.57 5.16
N LEU A 49 -10.40 -15.04 4.08
CA LEU A 49 -9.07 -15.64 4.11
C LEU A 49 -8.00 -14.64 4.57
N LEU A 50 -8.00 -13.44 3.99
CA LEU A 50 -7.08 -12.37 4.35
C LEU A 50 -7.31 -11.90 5.78
N GLN A 51 -8.56 -11.85 6.22
CA GLN A 51 -8.97 -11.55 7.59
C GLN A 51 -8.43 -12.58 8.57
N ASP A 52 -8.61 -13.87 8.30
CA ASP A 52 -8.07 -14.94 9.14
C ASP A 52 -6.54 -14.85 9.27
N ILE A 53 -5.85 -14.71 8.13
CA ILE A 53 -4.39 -14.62 8.11
C ILE A 53 -3.93 -13.36 8.87
N ARG A 54 -4.56 -12.22 8.63
CA ARG A 54 -4.22 -10.96 9.31
C ARG A 54 -4.47 -11.06 10.81
N ALA A 55 -5.60 -11.62 11.23
CA ALA A 55 -5.94 -11.80 12.64
C ALA A 55 -4.91 -12.69 13.36
N GLU A 56 -4.45 -13.76 12.70
CA GLU A 56 -3.43 -14.64 13.28
C GLU A 56 -2.03 -14.02 13.29
N VAL A 57 -1.71 -13.14 12.34
CA VAL A 57 -0.48 -12.33 12.40
C VAL A 57 -0.56 -11.28 13.51
N ASP A 58 -1.70 -10.61 13.68
CA ASP A 58 -1.93 -9.67 14.78
C ASP A 58 -1.76 -10.38 16.13
N ARG A 59 -2.36 -11.56 16.27
CA ARG A 59 -2.18 -12.42 17.45
C ARG A 59 -0.71 -12.77 17.67
N ALA A 60 0.01 -13.18 16.62
CA ALA A 60 1.42 -13.51 16.75
C ALA A 60 2.27 -12.32 17.21
N LEU A 61 1.94 -11.10 16.79
CA LEU A 61 2.61 -9.87 17.25
C LEU A 61 2.21 -9.48 18.68
N ALA A 62 0.93 -9.61 19.04
CA ALA A 62 0.40 -9.18 20.33
C ALA A 62 0.72 -10.16 21.47
N GLU A 63 0.62 -11.46 21.20
CA GLU A 63 0.75 -12.53 22.19
C GLU A 63 2.09 -13.29 22.10
N GLY A 64 2.90 -13.05 21.05
CA GLY A 64 4.19 -13.70 20.87
C GLY A 64 4.11 -15.18 20.47
N THR A 65 3.05 -15.59 19.77
CA THR A 65 2.83 -17.01 19.42
C THR A 65 3.81 -17.54 18.37
N THR A 66 4.09 -18.83 18.41
CA THR A 66 5.09 -19.47 17.52
C THR A 66 4.57 -19.73 16.10
N LEU A 67 5.48 -20.03 15.17
CA LEU A 67 5.12 -20.52 13.83
C LEU A 67 4.26 -21.81 13.89
N GLN A 68 4.54 -22.68 14.85
CA GLN A 68 3.78 -23.92 15.04
C GLN A 68 2.34 -23.61 15.42
N ASP A 69 2.12 -22.65 16.34
CA ASP A 69 0.78 -22.21 16.73
C ASP A 69 0.04 -21.56 15.54
N PHE A 70 0.75 -20.70 14.80
CA PHE A 70 0.23 -20.03 13.60
C PHE A 70 -0.25 -21.05 12.55
N GLN A 71 0.56 -22.07 12.26
CA GLN A 71 0.19 -23.15 11.36
C GLN A 71 -0.98 -23.98 11.90
N LYS A 72 -0.91 -24.41 13.16
CA LYS A 72 -1.95 -25.24 13.78
C LYS A 72 -3.33 -24.59 13.74
N ARG A 73 -3.40 -23.26 13.90
CA ARG A 73 -4.67 -22.52 13.88
C ARG A 73 -5.17 -22.18 12.48
N LEU A 74 -4.29 -21.75 11.57
CA LEU A 74 -4.71 -21.36 10.22
C LEU A 74 -5.02 -22.56 9.33
N MET A 75 -4.19 -23.62 9.37
CA MET A 75 -4.26 -24.70 8.40
C MET A 75 -5.67 -25.31 8.24
N PRO A 76 -6.40 -25.66 9.32
CA PRO A 76 -7.75 -26.20 9.19
C PRO A 76 -8.72 -25.22 8.52
N ASN A 77 -8.72 -23.95 8.93
CA ASN A 77 -9.60 -22.92 8.37
C ASN A 77 -9.34 -22.73 6.86
N LEU A 78 -8.06 -22.70 6.47
CA LEU A 78 -7.64 -22.56 5.08
C LEU A 78 -8.05 -23.76 4.23
N GLN A 79 -7.98 -24.97 4.80
CA GLN A 79 -8.43 -26.20 4.15
C GLN A 79 -9.94 -26.20 3.95
N THR A 80 -10.72 -25.86 4.99
CA THR A 80 -12.18 -25.74 4.90
C THR A 80 -12.61 -24.72 3.86
N LYS A 81 -11.87 -23.62 3.72
CA LYS A 81 -12.09 -22.57 2.71
C LYS A 81 -11.56 -22.94 1.31
N GLY A 82 -11.05 -24.16 1.11
CA GLY A 82 -10.54 -24.64 -0.18
C GLY A 82 -9.23 -24.00 -0.64
N TRP A 83 -8.54 -23.25 0.23
CA TRP A 83 -7.27 -22.57 -0.07
C TRP A 83 -6.06 -23.40 0.38
N TRP A 84 -5.99 -24.68 0.00
CA TRP A 84 -4.88 -25.56 0.43
C TRP A 84 -4.43 -26.50 -0.68
N GLY A 85 -3.12 -26.78 -0.69
CA GLY A 85 -2.51 -27.72 -1.62
C GLY A 85 -2.30 -27.15 -3.02
N ARG A 86 -2.07 -28.05 -3.98
CA ARG A 86 -1.99 -27.76 -5.41
C ARG A 86 -3.38 -27.90 -6.02
N GLN A 87 -3.78 -26.94 -6.84
CA GLN A 87 -5.05 -26.99 -7.54
C GLN A 87 -4.91 -26.35 -8.92
N ASP A 88 -5.64 -26.91 -9.87
CA ASP A 88 -5.78 -26.30 -11.18
C ASP A 88 -6.57 -24.99 -11.04
N ARG A 89 -6.01 -23.93 -11.61
CA ARG A 89 -6.61 -22.60 -11.67
C ARG A 89 -6.44 -22.03 -13.05
N LEU A 90 -7.51 -21.44 -13.57
CA LEU A 90 -7.45 -20.66 -14.79
C LEU A 90 -6.64 -19.39 -14.53
N ASP A 91 -5.55 -19.20 -15.25
CA ASP A 91 -4.78 -17.96 -15.28
C ASP A 91 -5.61 -16.87 -16.00
N PRO A 92 -6.00 -15.78 -15.33
CA PRO A 92 -6.86 -14.77 -15.93
C PRO A 92 -6.14 -13.91 -16.98
N LEU A 93 -4.81 -13.89 -16.99
CA LEU A 93 -4.02 -13.11 -17.95
C LEU A 93 -3.83 -13.89 -19.26
N THR A 94 -3.65 -15.21 -19.18
CA THR A 94 -3.38 -16.05 -20.35
C THR A 94 -4.57 -16.90 -20.80
N GLY A 95 -5.59 -17.07 -19.94
CA GLY A 95 -6.72 -17.95 -20.20
C GLY A 95 -6.37 -19.44 -20.11
N GLU A 96 -5.18 -19.79 -19.62
CA GLU A 96 -4.70 -21.17 -19.53
C GLU A 96 -4.96 -21.74 -18.15
N VAL A 97 -5.35 -23.02 -18.06
CA VAL A 97 -5.38 -23.73 -16.78
C VAL A 97 -3.94 -24.04 -16.35
N ARG A 98 -3.57 -23.57 -15.17
CA ARG A 98 -2.26 -23.78 -14.56
C ARG A 98 -2.42 -24.46 -13.21
N ASP A 99 -1.55 -25.42 -12.95
CA ASP A 99 -1.42 -26.05 -11.64
C ASP A 99 -0.71 -25.08 -10.67
N VAL A 100 -1.46 -24.53 -9.71
CA VAL A 100 -0.95 -23.53 -8.76
C VAL A 100 -0.89 -24.06 -7.34
N GLN A 101 0.13 -23.63 -6.60
CA GLN A 101 0.22 -23.88 -5.16
C GLN A 101 -0.55 -22.80 -4.39
N LEU A 102 -1.63 -23.18 -3.69
CA LEU A 102 -2.39 -22.33 -2.78
C LEU A 102 -1.70 -22.26 -1.41
N GLY A 103 -2.38 -22.65 -0.33
CA GLY A 103 -1.80 -22.80 1.00
C GLY A 103 -0.85 -24.00 1.09
N SER A 104 0.23 -23.80 1.86
CA SER A 104 1.14 -24.87 2.28
C SER A 104 1.84 -24.45 3.58
N PRO A 105 2.39 -25.38 4.38
CA PRO A 105 3.12 -25.01 5.60
C PRO A 105 4.31 -24.10 5.31
N ARG A 106 4.99 -24.32 4.18
CA ARG A 106 6.08 -23.45 3.71
C ARG A 106 5.59 -22.04 3.38
N ARG A 107 4.45 -21.90 2.70
CA ARG A 107 3.86 -20.59 2.39
C ARG A 107 3.44 -19.86 3.67
N LEU A 108 2.82 -20.56 4.63
CA LEU A 108 2.48 -20.00 5.94
C LEU A 108 3.71 -19.51 6.70
N LYS A 109 4.83 -20.24 6.64
CA LYS A 109 6.11 -19.78 7.20
C LYS A 109 6.58 -18.47 6.58
N VAL A 110 6.52 -18.35 5.25
CA VAL A 110 6.91 -17.11 4.55
C VAL A 110 6.00 -15.95 4.97
N ILE A 111 4.69 -16.17 5.04
CA ILE A 111 3.70 -15.17 5.48
C ILE A 111 4.00 -14.72 6.91
N TYR A 112 4.18 -15.66 7.83
CA TYR A 112 4.51 -15.40 9.23
C TYR A 112 5.80 -14.60 9.35
N ASP A 113 6.92 -15.15 8.85
CA ASP A 113 8.24 -14.53 9.00
C ASP A 113 8.27 -13.13 8.38
N THR A 114 7.74 -12.96 7.18
CA THR A 114 7.81 -11.69 6.46
C THR A 114 6.97 -10.62 7.15
N ASN A 115 5.76 -10.94 7.57
CA ASN A 115 4.90 -9.95 8.22
C ASN A 115 5.43 -9.54 9.58
N LEU A 116 5.84 -10.50 10.42
CA LEU A 116 6.40 -10.20 11.74
C LEU A 116 7.67 -9.37 11.61
N ARG A 117 8.63 -9.80 10.76
CA ARG A 117 9.89 -9.06 10.58
C ARG A 117 9.68 -7.68 10.01
N THR A 118 8.74 -7.49 9.07
CA THR A 118 8.44 -6.15 8.58
C THR A 118 7.86 -5.28 9.69
N ALA A 119 6.87 -5.79 10.44
CA ALA A 119 6.24 -5.02 11.50
C ALA A 119 7.24 -4.59 12.59
N HIS A 120 8.14 -5.50 12.98
CA HIS A 120 9.21 -5.19 13.92
C HIS A 120 10.22 -4.18 13.38
N SER A 121 10.60 -4.29 12.11
CA SER A 121 11.50 -3.33 11.45
C SER A 121 10.89 -1.92 11.42
N GLU A 122 9.61 -1.82 11.13
CA GLU A 122 8.91 -0.54 11.01
C GLU A 122 8.71 0.11 12.38
N GLY A 123 8.32 -0.68 13.39
CA GLY A 123 8.33 -0.21 14.77
C GLY A 123 9.74 0.13 15.28
N GLN A 124 10.78 -0.57 14.80
CA GLN A 124 12.17 -0.22 15.11
C GLN A 124 12.54 1.13 14.50
N TRP A 125 12.14 1.39 13.26
CA TRP A 125 12.39 2.66 12.60
C TRP A 125 11.76 3.84 13.36
N GLN A 126 10.51 3.71 13.79
CA GLN A 126 9.86 4.75 14.60
C GLN A 126 10.67 5.04 15.88
N ARG A 127 11.03 4.00 16.64
CA ARG A 127 11.84 4.15 17.85
C ARG A 127 13.23 4.72 17.59
N ILE A 128 13.83 4.44 16.42
CA ILE A 128 15.09 5.02 16.00
C ILE A 128 14.92 6.52 15.79
N GLN A 129 13.90 6.95 15.06
CA GLN A 129 13.62 8.36 14.81
C GLN A 129 13.38 9.13 16.12
N ASP A 130 12.57 8.57 17.02
CA ASP A 130 12.28 9.19 18.31
C ASP A 130 13.52 9.36 19.21
N ARG A 131 14.53 8.49 19.04
CA ARG A 131 15.73 8.44 19.90
C ARG A 131 17.00 8.90 19.20
N LYS A 132 16.94 9.40 17.96
CA LYS A 132 18.13 9.72 17.17
C LYS A 132 19.03 10.79 17.79
N ALA A 133 18.48 11.68 18.62
CA ALA A 133 19.27 12.63 19.39
C ALA A 133 20.24 11.93 20.39
N ALA A 134 19.79 10.83 21.00
CA ALA A 134 20.60 10.04 21.93
C ALA A 134 21.43 8.95 21.22
N PHE A 135 20.88 8.36 20.15
CA PHE A 135 21.50 7.30 19.34
C PHE A 135 21.62 7.76 17.87
N PRO A 136 22.56 8.67 17.55
CA PRO A 136 22.63 9.32 16.24
C PRO A 136 23.20 8.42 15.12
N TYR A 137 23.65 7.21 15.44
CA TYR A 137 24.25 6.29 14.49
C TYR A 137 23.51 4.96 14.43
N LEU A 138 23.54 4.32 13.27
CA LEU A 138 23.03 2.97 13.05
C LEU A 138 24.16 2.10 12.51
N GLN A 139 24.34 0.93 13.09
CA GLN A 139 25.17 -0.13 12.53
C GLN A 139 24.28 -1.11 11.75
N TYR A 140 24.64 -1.40 10.50
CA TYR A 140 24.05 -2.48 9.74
C TYR A 140 24.64 -3.82 10.22
N ASP A 141 23.77 -4.75 10.56
CA ASP A 141 24.13 -6.10 10.97
C ASP A 141 23.53 -7.08 9.97
N GLY A 142 24.40 -7.68 9.17
CA GLY A 142 24.05 -8.65 8.14
C GLY A 142 23.46 -9.95 8.72
N GLY A 143 23.68 -10.20 10.01
CA GLY A 143 23.26 -11.38 10.75
C GLY A 143 24.08 -12.62 10.40
N ASN A 144 24.12 -13.58 11.32
CA ASN A 144 24.80 -14.87 11.14
C ASN A 144 23.88 -15.88 10.43
N SER A 145 23.37 -15.55 9.24
CA SER A 145 22.62 -16.54 8.46
C SER A 145 23.57 -17.63 7.98
N GLU A 146 23.21 -18.90 8.17
CA GLU A 146 23.93 -20.06 7.60
C GLU A 146 24.09 -19.94 6.07
N ASN A 147 23.09 -19.33 5.42
CA ASN A 147 23.13 -18.99 4.01
C ASN A 147 22.98 -17.46 3.90
N PRO A 148 24.06 -16.68 4.05
CA PRO A 148 24.00 -15.22 3.96
C PRO A 148 23.93 -14.79 2.50
N ARG A 149 23.23 -13.69 2.24
CA ARG A 149 23.30 -13.05 0.93
C ARG A 149 24.60 -12.27 0.86
N LEU A 150 25.52 -12.70 0.01
CA LEU A 150 26.84 -12.06 -0.14
C LEU A 150 26.75 -10.56 -0.46
N GLN A 151 25.70 -10.12 -1.15
CA GLN A 151 25.48 -8.70 -1.43
C GLN A 151 25.27 -7.86 -0.16
N HIS A 152 24.61 -8.42 0.86
CA HIS A 152 24.36 -7.73 2.14
C HIS A 152 25.52 -7.88 3.12
N SER A 153 26.33 -8.94 2.98
CA SER A 153 27.56 -9.11 3.75
C SER A 153 28.56 -7.96 3.51
N ALA A 154 28.51 -7.30 2.35
CA ALA A 154 29.32 -6.11 2.08
C ALA A 154 28.94 -4.89 2.93
N TRP A 155 27.76 -4.89 3.55
CA TRP A 155 27.31 -3.84 4.47
C TRP A 155 27.41 -4.26 5.93
N ASP A 156 27.86 -5.47 6.23
CA ASP A 156 27.97 -5.91 7.61
C ASP A 156 29.00 -5.06 8.37
N GLY A 157 28.57 -4.50 9.51
CA GLY A 157 29.38 -3.57 10.29
C GLY A 157 29.39 -2.13 9.77
N LEU A 158 28.70 -1.81 8.67
CA LEU A 158 28.57 -0.45 8.16
C LEU A 158 27.91 0.45 9.21
N VAL A 159 28.56 1.53 9.61
CA VAL A 159 28.01 2.50 10.57
C VAL A 159 27.73 3.81 9.86
N LEU A 160 26.48 4.26 9.85
CA LEU A 160 26.09 5.55 9.27
C LEU A 160 25.30 6.38 10.28
N SER A 161 25.18 7.68 10.02
CA SER A 161 24.20 8.51 10.73
C SER A 161 22.77 8.00 10.49
N VAL A 162 21.86 8.19 11.45
CA VAL A 162 20.44 7.85 11.31
C VAL A 162 19.79 8.54 10.10
N ASP A 163 20.22 9.77 9.78
CA ASP A 163 19.65 10.57 8.68
C ASP A 163 20.32 10.29 7.32
N ASP A 164 21.22 9.31 7.23
CA ASP A 164 21.88 8.94 5.98
C ASP A 164 20.85 8.38 4.96
N PRO A 165 20.87 8.85 3.70
CA PRO A 165 19.91 8.43 2.67
C PRO A 165 19.96 6.93 2.35
N PHE A 166 21.06 6.24 2.67
CA PHE A 166 21.19 4.79 2.53
C PHE A 166 20.02 4.04 3.20
N TRP A 167 19.58 4.50 4.38
CA TRP A 167 18.51 3.85 5.15
C TRP A 167 17.15 3.89 4.46
N GLN A 168 16.91 4.88 3.60
CA GLN A 168 15.65 4.98 2.84
C GLN A 168 15.47 3.80 1.89
N SER A 169 16.55 3.26 1.34
CA SER A 169 16.48 2.10 0.44
C SER A 169 16.88 0.80 1.13
N HIS A 170 17.74 0.83 2.14
CA HIS A 170 18.42 -0.36 2.67
C HIS A 170 18.12 -0.71 4.13
N MET A 171 17.22 0.01 4.81
CA MET A 171 16.74 -0.41 6.13
C MET A 171 16.08 -1.81 6.04
N PRO A 172 16.61 -2.86 6.70
CA PRO A 172 16.03 -4.21 6.64
C PRO A 172 14.58 -4.21 7.11
N ILE A 173 13.66 -5.03 6.58
CA ILE A 173 13.88 -6.14 5.64
C ILE A 173 13.78 -5.71 4.17
N LYS A 174 14.69 -6.22 3.34
CA LYS A 174 14.75 -5.91 1.90
C LYS A 174 14.61 -7.10 0.98
N GLU A 175 14.29 -8.27 1.53
CA GLU A 175 13.89 -9.46 0.76
C GLU A 175 13.22 -10.54 1.62
N TRP A 176 12.56 -11.51 0.97
CA TRP A 176 12.03 -12.74 1.57
C TRP A 176 13.09 -13.48 2.39
N GLY A 177 12.77 -13.82 3.64
CA GLY A 177 13.71 -14.53 4.53
C GLY A 177 14.92 -13.69 4.97
N CYS A 178 14.89 -12.37 4.81
CA CYS A 178 15.94 -11.48 5.34
C CYS A 178 16.08 -11.62 6.87
N LYS A 179 17.33 -11.71 7.33
CA LYS A 179 17.71 -11.78 8.76
C LYS A 179 18.57 -10.60 9.21
N CYS A 180 18.90 -9.67 8.31
CA CYS A 180 19.64 -8.47 8.64
C CYS A 180 18.83 -7.59 9.60
N ARG A 181 19.53 -6.80 10.40
CA ARG A 181 18.96 -5.82 11.34
C ARG A 181 19.82 -4.57 11.36
N VAL A 182 19.33 -3.53 12.02
CA VAL A 182 20.15 -2.38 12.39
C VAL A 182 20.26 -2.29 13.90
N ILE A 183 21.38 -1.79 14.39
CA ILE A 183 21.64 -1.58 15.82
C ILE A 183 21.84 -0.08 16.03
N PRO A 184 20.98 0.59 16.84
CA PRO A 184 21.19 1.98 17.22
C PRO A 184 22.40 2.13 18.13
N MET A 185 23.26 3.11 17.82
CA MET A 185 24.56 3.32 18.45
C MET A 185 24.72 4.78 18.90
N THR A 186 25.28 4.94 20.10
CA THR A 186 25.77 6.22 20.63
C THR A 186 27.23 6.46 20.20
N ALA A 187 27.67 7.72 20.20
CA ALA A 187 29.07 8.06 19.95
C ALA A 187 30.04 7.33 20.92
N GLY A 188 29.66 7.25 22.20
CA GLY A 188 30.47 6.54 23.20
C GLY A 188 30.53 5.02 22.97
N GLN A 189 29.49 4.40 22.41
CA GLN A 189 29.55 2.99 22.00
C GLN A 189 30.51 2.78 20.84
N LEU A 190 30.49 3.66 19.83
CA LEU A 190 31.43 3.59 18.72
C LEU A 190 32.88 3.66 19.23
N GLN A 191 33.18 4.62 20.10
CA GLN A 191 34.52 4.77 20.68
C GLN A 191 34.95 3.54 21.48
N ARG A 192 34.09 3.00 22.35
CA ARG A 192 34.40 1.80 23.15
C ARG A 192 34.61 0.55 22.31
N GLN A 193 33.94 0.45 21.17
CA GLN A 193 34.04 -0.69 20.26
C GLN A 193 35.08 -0.48 19.15
N GLY A 194 35.80 0.65 19.14
CA GLY A 194 36.76 0.98 18.10
C GLY A 194 36.14 1.14 16.71
N MET A 195 34.83 1.42 16.64
CA MET A 195 34.10 1.61 15.39
C MET A 195 34.16 3.08 14.95
N GLN A 196 34.13 3.29 13.64
CA GLN A 196 34.09 4.61 13.04
C GLN A 196 32.86 4.74 12.14
N VAL A 197 32.35 5.97 12.01
CA VAL A 197 31.32 6.27 11.03
C VAL A 197 31.92 6.07 9.64
N SER A 198 31.25 5.25 8.83
CA SER A 198 31.65 4.90 7.48
C SER A 198 31.20 5.98 6.49
N GLU A 199 31.78 5.98 5.29
CA GLU A 199 31.24 6.74 4.18
C GLU A 199 29.95 6.11 3.66
N SER A 200 28.98 6.93 3.26
CA SER A 200 27.70 6.46 2.71
C SER A 200 27.94 5.67 1.41
N PRO A 201 27.50 4.40 1.32
CA PRO A 201 27.70 3.60 0.12
C PRO A 201 26.91 4.15 -1.08
N LYS A 202 27.58 4.28 -2.22
CA LYS A 202 26.91 4.56 -3.50
C LYS A 202 26.40 3.26 -4.11
N VAL A 203 25.12 2.96 -3.91
CA VAL A 203 24.49 1.75 -4.45
C VAL A 203 23.82 2.07 -5.80
N PRO A 204 24.24 1.45 -6.93
CA PRO A 204 23.61 1.68 -8.21
C PRO A 204 22.23 1.02 -8.27
N SER A 205 21.30 1.65 -8.98
CA SER A 205 20.02 1.05 -9.37
C SER A 205 20.19 0.15 -10.59
N VAL A 206 19.48 -0.97 -10.59
CA VAL A 206 19.42 -1.92 -11.70
C VAL A 206 17.99 -2.03 -12.22
N PRO A 207 17.78 -2.16 -13.54
CA PRO A 207 16.45 -2.38 -14.09
C PRO A 207 15.94 -3.77 -13.70
N PHE A 208 14.77 -3.82 -13.09
CA PHE A 208 13.99 -5.02 -12.85
C PHE A 208 12.81 -5.05 -13.81
N VAL A 209 12.70 -6.12 -14.59
CA VAL A 209 11.56 -6.33 -15.49
C VAL A 209 10.59 -7.32 -14.83
N ASN A 210 9.37 -6.87 -14.57
CA ASN A 210 8.30 -7.75 -14.16
C ASN A 210 7.91 -8.62 -15.37
N LYS A 211 8.33 -9.89 -15.35
CA LYS A 211 8.09 -10.85 -16.45
C LYS A 211 6.61 -11.02 -16.82
N ARG A 212 5.70 -10.65 -15.92
CA ARG A 212 4.27 -10.81 -16.13
C ARG A 212 3.61 -9.58 -16.74
N THR A 213 3.96 -8.39 -16.26
CA THR A 213 3.36 -7.13 -16.73
C THR A 213 4.18 -6.44 -17.80
N GLY A 214 5.46 -6.81 -17.97
CA GLY A 214 6.41 -6.11 -18.82
C GLY A 214 6.96 -4.82 -18.21
N GLU A 215 6.46 -4.42 -17.03
CA GLU A 215 6.86 -3.20 -16.34
C GLU A 215 8.34 -3.22 -15.94
N VAL A 216 9.04 -2.11 -16.16
CA VAL A 216 10.44 -1.94 -15.80
C VAL A 216 10.57 -0.96 -14.64
N GLN A 217 11.14 -1.40 -13.53
CA GLN A 217 11.41 -0.58 -12.34
C GLN A 217 12.91 -0.44 -12.10
N GLN A 218 13.36 0.71 -11.62
CA GLN A 218 14.75 0.91 -11.18
C GLN A 218 14.86 0.59 -9.69
N ILE A 219 15.59 -0.48 -9.37
CA ILE A 219 15.70 -1.00 -8.00
C ILE A 219 17.15 -0.94 -7.53
N PRO A 220 17.47 -0.36 -6.36
CA PRO A 220 18.80 -0.40 -5.78
C PRO A 220 19.32 -1.83 -5.65
N LYS A 221 20.58 -2.06 -6.03
CA LYS A 221 21.20 -3.38 -5.93
C LYS A 221 21.13 -3.91 -4.49
N GLY A 222 20.66 -5.14 -4.32
CA GLY A 222 20.47 -5.76 -3.00
C GLY A 222 19.09 -5.51 -2.40
N VAL A 223 18.18 -4.81 -3.08
CA VAL A 223 16.79 -4.68 -2.67
C VAL A 223 15.90 -5.48 -3.62
N HIS A 224 14.98 -6.27 -3.08
CA HIS A 224 13.96 -6.93 -3.90
C HIS A 224 12.81 -5.95 -4.19
N PRO A 225 12.25 -5.93 -5.41
CA PRO A 225 11.21 -4.96 -5.81
C PRO A 225 10.02 -4.88 -4.83
N ALA A 226 9.53 -6.02 -4.35
CA ALA A 226 8.45 -6.08 -3.36
C ALA A 226 8.76 -5.45 -1.98
N PHE A 227 10.01 -5.05 -1.74
CA PHE A 227 10.49 -4.40 -0.51
C PHE A 227 11.14 -3.03 -0.80
N HIS A 228 11.01 -2.54 -2.04
CA HIS A 228 11.55 -1.26 -2.48
C HIS A 228 10.61 -0.11 -2.09
N TYR A 229 10.59 0.18 -0.79
CA TYR A 229 9.89 1.33 -0.20
C TYR A 229 10.68 1.86 1.00
N PRO A 230 10.58 3.16 1.34
CA PRO A 230 11.24 3.71 2.51
C PRO A 230 10.63 3.17 3.80
N PRO A 231 11.42 3.04 4.89
CA PRO A 231 10.87 2.70 6.20
C PRO A 231 9.87 3.78 6.64
N GLY A 232 8.74 3.36 7.21
CA GLY A 232 7.55 4.17 7.44
C GLY A 232 6.65 4.36 6.20
N GLY A 233 7.19 4.18 4.99
CA GLY A 233 6.49 4.45 3.73
C GLY A 233 5.74 3.27 3.12
N ARG A 234 5.72 2.09 3.75
CA ARG A 234 5.11 0.89 3.14
C ARG A 234 3.63 1.08 2.84
N ARG A 235 2.87 1.69 3.74
CA ARG A 235 1.41 1.90 3.55
C ARG A 235 1.16 2.75 2.31
N ALA A 236 1.88 3.86 2.18
CA ALA A 236 1.83 4.73 0.99
C ALA A 236 2.30 4.01 -0.29
N SER A 237 3.37 3.21 -0.21
CA SER A 237 3.85 2.40 -1.34
C SER A 237 2.84 1.33 -1.77
N LEU A 238 2.15 0.67 -0.84
CA LEU A 238 1.08 -0.29 -1.17
C LEU A 238 -0.08 0.41 -1.87
N SER A 239 -0.49 1.58 -1.38
CA SER A 239 -1.49 2.43 -2.01
C SER A 239 -1.08 2.83 -3.43
N GLN A 240 0.18 3.24 -3.61
CA GLN A 240 0.72 3.60 -4.93
C GLN A 240 0.79 2.40 -5.89
N HIS A 241 1.29 1.25 -5.44
CA HIS A 241 1.30 0.03 -6.25
C HIS A 241 -0.10 -0.40 -6.69
N LEU A 242 -1.12 -0.16 -5.88
CA LEU A 242 -2.51 -0.39 -6.25
C LEU A 242 -2.92 0.54 -7.40
N VAL A 243 -2.61 1.83 -7.30
CA VAL A 243 -2.83 2.81 -8.38
C VAL A 243 -2.12 2.39 -9.67
N ASP A 244 -0.83 2.08 -9.61
CA ASP A 244 -0.02 1.71 -10.78
C ASP A 244 -0.58 0.46 -11.47
N LYS A 245 -0.96 -0.55 -10.67
CA LYS A 245 -1.58 -1.80 -11.18
C LYS A 245 -2.91 -1.54 -11.88
N VAL A 246 -3.74 -0.65 -11.32
CA VAL A 246 -5.03 -0.27 -11.94
C VAL A 246 -4.79 0.53 -13.21
N ALA A 247 -3.81 1.44 -13.22
CA ALA A 247 -3.46 2.25 -14.39
C ALA A 247 -2.92 1.40 -15.55
N ALA A 248 -2.14 0.36 -15.25
CA ALA A 248 -1.60 -0.57 -16.25
C ALA A 248 -2.62 -1.62 -16.75
N ALA A 249 -3.77 -1.76 -16.10
CA ALA A 249 -4.78 -2.74 -16.49
C ALA A 249 -5.59 -2.29 -17.72
N PRO A 250 -6.14 -3.21 -18.53
CA PRO A 250 -7.10 -2.87 -19.58
C PRO A 250 -8.27 -2.05 -19.04
N ALA A 251 -8.78 -1.10 -19.80
CA ALA A 251 -9.76 -0.11 -19.33
C ALA A 251 -10.99 -0.72 -18.61
N ALA A 252 -11.58 -1.77 -19.19
CA ALA A 252 -12.73 -2.46 -18.58
C ALA A 252 -12.38 -3.09 -17.23
N LEU A 253 -11.18 -3.64 -17.09
CA LEU A 253 -10.69 -4.27 -15.86
C LEU A 253 -10.33 -3.23 -14.80
N ALA A 254 -9.65 -2.15 -15.20
CA ALA A 254 -9.30 -1.04 -14.33
C ALA A 254 -10.56 -0.42 -13.70
N ARG A 255 -11.55 -0.12 -14.54
CA ARG A 255 -12.81 0.48 -14.12
C ARG A 255 -13.63 -0.41 -13.17
N ALA A 256 -13.76 -1.70 -13.49
CA ALA A 256 -14.41 -2.66 -12.60
C ALA A 256 -13.67 -2.79 -11.25
N SER A 257 -12.33 -2.83 -11.30
CA SER A 257 -11.49 -2.92 -10.10
C SER A 257 -11.64 -1.70 -9.20
N ILE A 258 -11.69 -0.48 -9.77
CA ILE A 258 -11.90 0.75 -8.99
C ILE A 258 -13.27 0.73 -8.32
N ALA A 259 -14.34 0.40 -9.07
CA ALA A 259 -15.69 0.33 -8.50
C ALA A 259 -15.75 -0.65 -7.32
N ASP A 260 -15.13 -1.83 -7.47
CA ASP A 260 -15.02 -2.83 -6.42
C ASP A 260 -14.21 -2.36 -5.21
N LEU A 261 -13.10 -1.64 -5.43
CA LEU A 261 -12.23 -1.12 -4.37
C LEU A 261 -12.92 -0.03 -3.56
N VAL A 262 -13.61 0.90 -4.23
CA VAL A 262 -14.33 2.03 -3.62
C VAL A 262 -15.57 1.57 -2.86
N ALA A 263 -16.34 0.63 -3.42
CA ALA A 263 -17.50 0.05 -2.74
C ALA A 263 -17.12 -0.96 -1.65
N GLY A 264 -15.88 -1.47 -1.67
CA GLY A 264 -15.39 -2.50 -0.78
C GLY A 264 -14.85 -1.98 0.57
N PRO A 265 -14.47 -2.90 1.46
CA PRO A 265 -13.89 -2.55 2.77
C PRO A 265 -12.53 -1.85 2.65
N ALA A 266 -11.82 -2.02 1.52
CA ALA A 266 -10.51 -1.44 1.30
C ALA A 266 -10.55 0.10 1.35
N PHE A 267 -11.52 0.72 0.65
CA PHE A 267 -11.69 2.17 0.69
C PHE A 267 -12.20 2.63 2.06
N ALA A 268 -13.11 1.90 2.70
CA ALA A 268 -13.59 2.22 4.04
C ALA A 268 -12.46 2.28 5.08
N GLU A 269 -11.46 1.42 4.96
CA GLU A 269 -10.29 1.44 5.85
C GLU A 269 -9.29 2.51 5.48
N TRP A 270 -9.00 2.70 4.19
CA TRP A 270 -8.14 3.78 3.73
C TRP A 270 -8.74 5.14 4.14
N TYR A 271 -10.04 5.34 4.00
CA TYR A 271 -10.74 6.56 4.44
C TYR A 271 -10.58 6.85 5.94
N ARG A 272 -10.62 5.82 6.80
CA ARG A 272 -10.43 5.98 8.25
C ARG A 272 -8.98 6.25 8.64
N LYS A 273 -8.02 5.73 7.88
CA LYS A 273 -6.58 5.86 8.11
C LYS A 273 -5.88 6.05 6.77
N PRO A 274 -5.97 7.25 6.16
CA PRO A 274 -5.44 7.47 4.83
C PRO A 274 -3.91 7.37 4.80
N ALA A 275 -3.40 6.93 3.66
CA ALA A 275 -1.96 6.81 3.37
C ALA A 275 -1.70 6.89 1.88
N GLY A 276 -0.94 7.89 1.45
CA GLY A 276 -0.61 8.08 0.03
C GLY A 276 -1.87 8.31 -0.81
N SER A 277 -2.01 7.58 -1.92
CA SER A 277 -3.08 7.79 -2.91
C SER A 277 -3.97 6.56 -3.09
N PHE A 278 -5.29 6.74 -3.20
CA PHE A 278 -6.24 5.67 -3.49
C PHE A 278 -6.91 5.87 -4.87
N PRO A 279 -7.02 4.84 -5.72
CA PRO A 279 -7.70 4.98 -7.00
C PRO A 279 -9.22 5.11 -6.79
N LEU A 280 -9.78 6.23 -7.22
CA LEU A 280 -11.16 6.61 -6.91
C LEU A 280 -12.08 6.56 -8.15
N ALA A 281 -11.56 6.89 -9.33
CA ALA A 281 -12.33 6.84 -10.57
C ALA A 281 -11.45 6.57 -11.80
N TYR A 282 -12.09 6.18 -12.89
CA TYR A 282 -11.50 6.02 -14.21
C TYR A 282 -12.02 7.09 -15.16
N LEU A 283 -11.12 7.72 -15.89
CA LEU A 283 -11.39 8.77 -16.88
C LEU A 283 -11.50 8.17 -18.28
N SER A 284 -12.32 8.77 -19.14
CA SER A 284 -12.29 8.47 -20.58
C SER A 284 -10.95 8.89 -21.20
N ARG A 285 -10.59 8.34 -22.36
CA ARG A 285 -9.34 8.72 -23.03
C ARG A 285 -9.34 10.21 -23.39
N GLU A 286 -10.49 10.72 -23.82
CA GLU A 286 -10.71 12.13 -24.11
C GLU A 286 -10.51 13.02 -22.87
N GLN A 287 -11.05 12.63 -21.71
CA GLN A 287 -10.85 13.35 -20.46
C GLN A 287 -9.37 13.37 -20.04
N ALA A 288 -8.68 12.22 -20.17
CA ALA A 288 -7.25 12.12 -19.89
C ALA A 288 -6.40 12.99 -20.83
N ASP A 289 -6.72 13.00 -22.13
CA ASP A 289 -6.05 13.85 -23.12
C ASP A 289 -6.23 15.34 -22.82
N ARG A 290 -7.44 15.75 -22.39
CA ARG A 290 -7.72 17.14 -21.98
C ARG A 290 -6.96 17.55 -20.72
N LEU A 291 -6.71 16.62 -19.80
CA LEU A 291 -5.87 16.83 -18.61
C LEU A 291 -4.37 16.66 -18.88
N GLY A 292 -3.97 16.22 -20.08
CA GLY A 292 -2.57 15.99 -20.42
C GLY A 292 -1.91 14.86 -19.62
N ILE A 293 -2.67 13.83 -19.22
CA ILE A 293 -2.19 12.69 -18.44
C ILE A 293 -2.14 11.40 -19.26
N GLU A 294 -1.18 10.54 -18.96
CA GLU A 294 -1.06 9.24 -19.62
C GLU A 294 -1.97 8.18 -18.98
N ALA A 295 -2.04 8.14 -17.64
CA ALA A 295 -2.89 7.20 -16.93
C ALA A 295 -4.33 7.72 -16.83
N GLN A 296 -5.29 6.90 -17.25
CA GLN A 296 -6.73 7.20 -17.17
C GLN A 296 -7.32 6.98 -15.76
N VAL A 297 -6.49 7.03 -14.72
CA VAL A 297 -6.93 6.81 -13.33
C VAL A 297 -6.94 8.14 -12.60
N ALA A 298 -8.04 8.43 -11.91
CA ALA A 298 -8.15 9.53 -10.97
C ALA A 298 -8.01 9.01 -9.53
N VAL A 299 -7.10 9.61 -8.78
CA VAL A 299 -6.75 9.22 -7.42
C VAL A 299 -7.18 10.27 -6.41
N LEU A 300 -7.44 9.84 -5.18
CA LEU A 300 -7.63 10.69 -4.01
C LEU A 300 -6.40 10.55 -3.10
N ARG A 301 -5.80 11.67 -2.72
CA ARG A 301 -4.63 11.71 -1.82
C ARG A 301 -5.05 11.88 -0.36
N GLU A 302 -4.19 11.41 0.55
CA GLU A 302 -4.34 11.58 2.00
C GLU A 302 -4.52 13.04 2.40
N GLU A 303 -3.72 13.94 1.81
CA GLU A 303 -3.75 15.37 2.13
C GLU A 303 -5.09 15.99 1.67
N THR A 304 -5.55 15.61 0.48
CA THR A 304 -6.84 16.07 -0.06
C THR A 304 -8.00 15.60 0.81
N LEU A 305 -8.05 14.30 1.16
CA LEU A 305 -9.10 13.77 2.03
C LEU A 305 -9.10 14.50 3.38
N THR A 306 -7.91 14.70 3.96
CA THR A 306 -7.78 15.37 5.27
C THR A 306 -8.26 16.82 5.24
N ALA A 307 -7.93 17.56 4.18
CA ALA A 307 -8.44 18.93 3.98
C ALA A 307 -9.96 18.93 3.79
N GLN A 308 -10.46 18.07 2.90
CA GLN A 308 -11.88 17.98 2.58
C GLN A 308 -12.75 17.62 3.79
N LEU A 309 -12.31 16.69 4.65
CA LEU A 309 -13.07 16.35 5.86
C LEU A 309 -13.01 17.43 6.95
N ARG A 310 -12.02 18.32 6.90
CA ARG A 310 -11.93 19.47 7.80
C ARG A 310 -12.89 20.58 7.37
N GLU A 311 -12.97 20.85 6.07
CA GLU A 311 -13.79 21.91 5.47
C GLU A 311 -15.25 21.47 5.27
N HIS A 312 -15.47 20.19 4.99
CA HIS A 312 -16.79 19.60 4.68
C HIS A 312 -17.03 18.32 5.50
N PRO A 313 -17.24 18.45 6.83
CA PRO A 313 -17.46 17.31 7.72
C PRO A 313 -18.76 16.54 7.43
N GLU A 314 -19.67 17.11 6.64
CA GLU A 314 -20.90 16.47 6.16
C GLU A 314 -20.65 15.37 5.12
N ILE A 315 -19.47 15.33 4.50
CA ILE A 315 -19.12 14.32 3.51
C ILE A 315 -18.81 13.00 4.21
N THR A 316 -19.47 11.96 3.75
CA THR A 316 -19.37 10.60 4.27
C THR A 316 -18.68 9.68 3.28
N LEU A 317 -18.28 8.50 3.78
CA LEU A 317 -17.70 7.44 2.95
C LEU A 317 -18.57 7.08 1.73
N GLY A 318 -19.90 7.04 1.92
CA GLY A 318 -20.84 6.63 0.88
C GLY A 318 -20.89 7.59 -0.31
N ASP A 319 -20.57 8.86 -0.09
CA ASP A 319 -20.67 9.90 -1.12
C ASP A 319 -19.59 9.74 -2.19
N TYR A 320 -18.42 9.19 -1.84
CA TYR A 320 -17.34 8.90 -2.78
C TYR A 320 -17.70 7.85 -3.84
N ALA A 321 -18.75 7.04 -3.61
CA ALA A 321 -19.25 6.10 -4.60
C ALA A 321 -19.85 6.81 -5.83
N ASP A 322 -20.29 8.07 -5.68
CA ASP A 322 -20.87 8.86 -6.78
C ASP A 322 -19.82 9.52 -7.67
N VAL A 323 -18.56 9.58 -7.25
CA VAL A 323 -17.48 10.27 -7.98
C VAL A 323 -17.33 9.73 -9.40
N GLN A 324 -17.33 8.40 -9.56
CA GLN A 324 -17.22 7.78 -10.88
C GLN A 324 -18.37 8.20 -11.78
N ALA A 325 -19.59 8.16 -11.26
CA ALA A 325 -20.77 8.45 -12.05
C ALA A 325 -20.93 9.94 -12.35
N ALA A 326 -20.42 10.83 -11.48
CA ALA A 326 -20.26 12.24 -11.80
C ALA A 326 -19.27 12.46 -12.94
N ILE A 327 -18.15 11.73 -12.98
CA ILE A 327 -17.19 11.78 -14.09
C ILE A 327 -17.79 11.25 -15.41
N ASP A 328 -18.64 10.24 -15.35
CA ASP A 328 -19.20 9.62 -16.57
C ASP A 328 -20.35 10.41 -17.20
N SER A 329 -21.21 10.99 -16.36
CA SER A 329 -22.50 11.55 -16.77
C SER A 329 -22.69 13.01 -16.39
N GLY A 330 -21.77 13.55 -15.60
CA GLY A 330 -21.78 14.95 -15.23
C GLY A 330 -21.43 15.84 -16.41
N ARG A 331 -21.94 17.06 -16.35
CA ARG A 331 -21.57 18.12 -17.27
C ARG A 331 -20.12 18.52 -17.00
N GLU A 332 -19.28 18.43 -18.03
CA GLU A 332 -17.85 18.75 -17.94
C GLU A 332 -17.58 20.25 -18.16
N ILE A 333 -16.77 20.84 -17.29
CA ILE A 333 -16.34 22.23 -17.37
C ILE A 333 -14.81 22.24 -17.31
N LEU A 334 -14.16 22.77 -18.36
CA LEU A 334 -12.72 23.03 -18.33
C LEU A 334 -12.48 24.38 -17.65
N ASN A 335 -11.69 24.37 -16.59
CA ASN A 335 -11.34 25.57 -15.84
C ASN A 335 -10.05 26.21 -16.39
N GLN A 336 -9.83 27.49 -16.05
CA GLN A 336 -8.69 28.27 -16.57
C GLN A 336 -7.33 27.73 -16.13
N ASP A 337 -7.28 27.06 -14.98
CA ASP A 337 -6.09 26.41 -14.45
C ASP A 337 -5.81 25.03 -15.07
N GLY A 338 -6.63 24.58 -16.02
CA GLY A 338 -6.50 23.27 -16.66
C GLY A 338 -7.17 22.12 -15.90
N SER A 339 -7.86 22.37 -14.78
CA SER A 339 -8.69 21.35 -14.14
C SER A 339 -9.97 21.06 -14.92
N LEU A 340 -10.44 19.82 -14.85
CA LEU A 340 -11.78 19.42 -15.27
C LEU A 340 -12.70 19.36 -14.07
N ILE A 341 -13.86 20.00 -14.18
CA ILE A 341 -14.92 19.96 -13.17
C ILE A 341 -16.11 19.22 -13.75
N PHE A 342 -16.60 18.24 -13.02
CA PHE A 342 -17.74 17.40 -13.37
C PHE A 342 -18.89 17.75 -12.45
N VAL A 343 -20.03 18.12 -13.02
CA VAL A 343 -21.22 18.51 -12.26
C VAL A 343 -22.36 17.58 -12.63
N ARG A 344 -22.78 16.74 -11.69
CA ARG A 344 -23.94 15.86 -11.85
C ARG A 344 -25.09 16.37 -10.99
N SER A 345 -26.16 16.81 -11.63
CA SER A 345 -27.41 17.15 -10.95
C SER A 345 -28.11 15.91 -10.40
N GLU A 346 -28.66 16.02 -9.21
CA GLU A 346 -29.44 14.98 -8.53
C GLU A 346 -30.76 15.56 -8.03
N SER A 347 -31.73 14.70 -7.70
CA SER A 347 -33.06 15.13 -7.25
C SER A 347 -33.05 15.98 -5.96
N ALA A 348 -31.98 15.88 -5.16
CA ALA A 348 -31.80 16.59 -3.90
C ALA A 348 -30.59 17.55 -3.91
N GLY A 349 -30.02 17.88 -5.08
CA GLY A 349 -28.84 18.74 -5.14
C GLY A 349 -27.95 18.53 -6.37
N ALA A 350 -26.64 18.69 -6.20
CA ALA A 350 -25.65 18.36 -7.21
C ALA A 350 -24.37 17.79 -6.59
N VAL A 351 -23.71 16.89 -7.32
CA VAL A 351 -22.37 16.39 -7.03
C VAL A 351 -21.37 17.13 -7.92
N VAL A 352 -20.36 17.73 -7.30
CA VAL A 352 -19.29 18.45 -7.99
C VAL A 352 -17.97 17.74 -7.70
N VAL A 353 -17.27 17.33 -8.76
CA VAL A 353 -15.94 16.70 -8.69
C VAL A 353 -14.95 17.56 -9.47
N ARG A 354 -13.82 17.93 -8.87
CA ARG A 354 -12.72 18.59 -9.58
C ARG A 354 -11.53 17.67 -9.69
N ALA A 355 -11.12 17.39 -10.92
CA ALA A 355 -9.92 16.64 -11.25
C ALA A 355 -8.84 17.57 -11.83
N TYR A 356 -7.61 17.42 -11.36
CA TYR A 356 -6.45 18.18 -11.81
C TYR A 356 -5.31 17.24 -12.22
N GLN A 357 -4.42 17.69 -13.11
CA GLN A 357 -3.26 16.91 -13.52
C GLN A 357 -2.26 16.72 -12.38
N SER A 358 -1.77 15.49 -12.16
CA SER A 358 -0.73 15.19 -11.18
C SER A 358 0.23 14.12 -11.70
N GLU A 359 1.43 14.54 -12.11
CA GLU A 359 2.44 13.64 -12.67
C GLU A 359 1.88 12.79 -13.82
N GLN A 360 1.60 11.50 -13.60
CA GLN A 360 1.08 10.56 -14.59
C GLN A 360 -0.44 10.33 -14.53
N SER A 361 -1.13 10.78 -13.48
CA SER A 361 -2.55 10.50 -13.21
C SER A 361 -3.35 11.77 -12.88
N ALA A 362 -4.67 11.64 -12.79
CA ALA A 362 -5.51 12.74 -12.30
C ALA A 362 -5.60 12.71 -10.78
N LEU A 363 -5.54 13.88 -10.15
CA LEU A 363 -5.82 14.06 -8.73
C LEU A 363 -7.25 14.60 -8.58
N ILE A 364 -8.10 13.89 -7.86
CA ILE A 364 -9.35 14.46 -7.34
C ILE A 364 -8.96 15.43 -6.23
N THR A 365 -9.24 16.71 -6.44
CA THR A 365 -8.87 17.79 -5.51
C THR A 365 -10.06 18.23 -4.67
N HIS A 366 -11.27 18.15 -5.22
CA HIS A 366 -12.49 18.53 -4.53
C HIS A 366 -13.61 17.56 -4.89
N PHE A 367 -14.36 17.14 -3.88
CA PHE A 367 -15.64 16.47 -4.02
C PHE A 367 -16.64 17.16 -3.09
N ARG A 368 -17.81 17.54 -3.62
CA ARG A 368 -18.83 18.26 -2.86
C ARG A 368 -20.23 17.82 -3.25
N ARG A 369 -21.12 17.69 -2.25
CA ARG A 369 -22.57 17.62 -2.46
C ARG A 369 -23.20 18.94 -2.05
N VAL A 370 -23.95 19.55 -2.96
CA VAL A 370 -24.64 20.82 -2.73
C VAL A 370 -26.13 20.54 -2.61
N SER A 371 -26.70 20.69 -1.41
CA SER A 371 -28.07 20.27 -1.09
C SER A 371 -29.18 21.27 -1.47
N SER A 372 -28.80 22.48 -1.91
CA SER A 372 -29.72 23.62 -2.05
C SER A 372 -29.99 24.05 -3.49
N ILE A 373 -29.32 23.46 -4.48
CA ILE A 373 -29.41 23.87 -5.89
C ILE A 373 -29.38 22.62 -6.77
N SER A 374 -30.48 22.38 -7.52
CA SER A 374 -30.60 21.25 -8.46
C SER A 374 -29.81 21.46 -9.75
N GLU A 375 -29.50 22.72 -10.13
CA GLU A 375 -28.71 23.06 -11.31
C GLU A 375 -27.73 24.19 -10.98
N LEU A 376 -26.42 23.88 -10.97
CA LEU A 376 -25.36 24.87 -10.77
C LEU A 376 -24.90 25.43 -12.13
N THR A 377 -24.86 26.75 -12.26
CA THR A 377 -24.26 27.42 -13.42
C THR A 377 -22.73 27.35 -13.36
N ASP A 378 -22.04 27.59 -14.48
CA ASP A 378 -20.56 27.61 -14.51
C ASP A 378 -19.97 28.64 -13.56
N THR A 379 -20.67 29.76 -13.37
CA THR A 379 -20.28 30.82 -12.45
C THR A 379 -20.43 30.36 -11.00
N ASP A 380 -21.52 29.65 -10.66
CA ASP A 380 -21.72 29.09 -9.32
C ASP A 380 -20.64 28.06 -8.99
N VAL A 381 -20.35 27.17 -9.94
CA VAL A 381 -19.33 26.13 -9.79
C VAL A 381 -17.94 26.72 -9.60
N ARG A 382 -17.58 27.73 -10.39
CA ARG A 382 -16.27 28.40 -10.26
C ARG A 382 -16.15 29.14 -8.92
N THR A 383 -17.21 29.79 -8.47
CA THR A 383 -17.25 30.47 -7.17
C THR A 383 -17.14 29.49 -6.01
N LEU A 384 -17.82 28.34 -6.10
CA LEU A 384 -17.77 27.27 -5.11
C LEU A 384 -16.37 26.67 -4.95
N LEU A 385 -15.52 26.76 -5.97
CA LEU A 385 -14.16 26.20 -6.01
C LEU A 385 -13.06 27.27 -5.91
N SER A 386 -13.41 28.56 -5.77
CA SER A 386 -12.48 29.69 -5.70
C SER A 386 -12.52 30.46 -4.37
N LEU A 387 -13.35 30.04 -3.41
CA LEU A 387 -13.50 30.70 -2.10
C LEU A 387 -12.52 30.19 -1.03
N GLU A 388 -11.50 29.46 -1.45
CA GLU A 388 -10.39 28.89 -0.65
C GLU A 388 -9.07 29.12 -1.40
#